data_AF-A0A183IDJ9-F1
#
_entry.id   AF-A0A183IDJ9-F1
#
_cell.length_a   1.000
_cell.length_b   1.000
_cell.length_c   1.000
_cell.angle_alpha   90.00
_cell.angle_beta   90.00
_cell.angle_gamma   90.00
#
_symmetry.space_group_name_H-M   'P 1'
#
loop_
_entity.id
_entity.type
_entity.pdbx_description
1 polymer ?
#
loop_
_entity_poly.entity_id
_entity_poly.type
_entity_poly.pdbx_seq_one_letter_code
_entity_poly.pdbx_strand_id
1 'polypeptide(L)'
;MFSYNKLIHGKKNLIACQNCGRMHELHTICGYCYQKVRQETEAIKQKLMTDSERHVTDREKVVLYSDEVLSEKEAAEKHIVELKRPRPSWLSEELKKRWSRPIKGAEENGSKQQETAESKD
;
A
#
# COMPACT_ATOMS: atom_id res chain seq x y z
N MET A 1 24.76 -46.29 4.98
CA MET A 1 23.34 -46.66 4.82
C MET A 1 22.52 -45.37 4.86
N PHE A 2 21.88 -44.97 3.77
CA PHE A 2 21.11 -43.71 3.73
C PHE A 2 19.76 -43.92 4.44
N SER A 3 19.48 -43.12 5.47
CA SER A 3 18.23 -43.19 6.23
C SER A 3 17.11 -42.50 5.45
N TYR A 4 16.01 -43.23 5.19
CA TYR A 4 14.86 -42.74 4.43
C TYR A 4 14.23 -41.46 4.99
N ASN A 5 14.29 -41.24 6.30
CA ASN A 5 13.75 -40.05 6.97
C ASN A 5 14.57 -38.77 6.74
N LYS A 6 15.75 -38.87 6.12
CA LYS A 6 16.59 -37.71 5.77
C LYS A 6 16.48 -37.31 4.31
N LEU A 7 15.58 -37.94 3.56
CA LEU A 7 15.35 -37.62 2.15
C LEU A 7 14.47 -36.37 2.05
N ILE A 8 14.84 -35.49 1.14
CA ILE A 8 14.04 -34.29 0.83
C ILE A 8 12.82 -34.74 0.05
N HIS A 9 11.63 -34.46 0.57
CA HIS A 9 10.38 -34.76 -0.13
C HIS A 9 10.05 -33.66 -1.13
N GLY A 10 9.54 -34.05 -2.30
CA GLY A 10 9.04 -33.12 -3.31
C GLY A 10 7.85 -32.33 -2.79
N LYS A 11 7.88 -31.00 -2.97
CA LYS A 11 6.78 -30.09 -2.64
C LYS A 11 5.69 -30.15 -3.72
N LYS A 12 4.43 -30.37 -3.32
CA LYS A 12 3.26 -30.46 -4.23
C LYS A 12 2.42 -29.18 -4.27
N ASN A 13 2.79 -28.17 -3.48
CA ASN A 13 2.06 -26.93 -3.26
C ASN A 13 2.51 -25.76 -4.16
N LEU A 14 3.12 -26.07 -5.31
CA LEU A 14 3.59 -25.06 -6.26
C LEU A 14 2.49 -24.75 -7.27
N ILE A 15 2.17 -23.47 -7.42
CA ILE A 15 1.16 -22.95 -8.35
C ILE A 15 1.77 -21.87 -9.25
N ALA A 16 1.20 -21.69 -10.45
CA ALA A 16 1.61 -20.62 -11.36
C ALA A 16 0.98 -19.27 -10.93
N CYS A 17 1.79 -18.23 -10.87
CA CYS A 17 1.34 -16.88 -10.56
C CYS A 17 0.45 -16.35 -11.69
N GLN A 18 -0.74 -15.85 -11.35
CA GLN A 18 -1.70 -15.29 -12.31
C GLN A 18 -1.18 -14.02 -13.03
N ASN A 19 -0.21 -13.31 -12.44
CA ASN A 19 0.30 -12.06 -12.99
C ASN A 19 1.54 -12.23 -13.89
N CYS A 20 2.42 -13.18 -13.58
CA CYS A 20 3.69 -13.34 -14.30
C CYS A 20 3.98 -14.77 -14.79
N GLY A 21 3.12 -15.74 -14.49
CA GLY A 21 3.28 -17.14 -14.89
C GLY A 21 4.36 -17.93 -14.14
N ARG A 22 5.17 -17.29 -13.29
CA ARG A 22 6.21 -18.00 -12.50
C ARG A 22 5.59 -18.82 -11.37
N MET A 23 6.22 -19.94 -11.04
CA MET A 23 5.80 -20.80 -9.94
C MET A 23 6.09 -20.15 -8.58
N HIS A 24 5.13 -20.24 -7.66
CA HIS A 24 5.28 -19.88 -6.24
C HIS A 24 4.46 -20.82 -5.36
N GLU A 25 4.66 -20.78 -4.04
CA GLU A 25 3.90 -21.63 -3.12
C GLU A 25 2.49 -21.08 -2.91
N LEU A 26 1.49 -21.97 -2.82
CA LEU A 26 0.05 -21.64 -2.79
C LEU A 26 -0.35 -20.60 -1.72
N HIS A 27 0.32 -20.57 -0.57
CA HIS A 27 0.05 -19.65 0.54
C HIS A 27 1.05 -18.49 0.63
N THR A 28 1.78 -18.21 -0.45
CA THR A 28 2.79 -17.14 -0.49
C THR A 28 2.52 -16.21 -1.66
N ILE A 29 2.90 -14.94 -1.51
CA ILE A 29 2.94 -14.01 -2.64
C ILE A 29 4.05 -14.42 -3.61
N CYS A 30 3.85 -14.18 -4.91
CA CYS A 30 4.89 -14.44 -5.90
C CYS A 30 6.13 -13.57 -5.62
N GLY A 31 7.27 -14.19 -5.34
CA GLY A 31 8.51 -13.49 -5.00
C GLY A 31 8.98 -12.52 -6.09
N TYR A 32 8.81 -12.87 -7.36
CA TYR A 32 9.18 -12.01 -8.48
C TYR A 32 8.29 -10.76 -8.58
N CYS A 33 6.97 -10.92 -8.46
CA CYS A 33 6.04 -9.78 -8.44
C CYS A 33 6.32 -8.89 -7.22
N TYR A 34 6.53 -9.50 -6.05
CA TYR A 34 6.84 -8.76 -4.83
C TYR A 34 8.16 -7.98 -4.94
N GLN A 35 9.17 -8.54 -5.61
CA GLN A 35 10.44 -7.85 -5.83
C GLN A 35 10.26 -6.53 -6.60
N LYS A 36 9.36 -6.47 -7.59
CA LYS A 36 9.04 -5.23 -8.31
C LYS A 36 8.43 -4.18 -7.37
N VAL A 37 7.47 -4.58 -6.53
CA VAL A 37 6.85 -3.69 -5.53
C VAL A 37 7.89 -3.21 -4.52
N ARG A 38 8.80 -4.10 -4.09
CA ARG A 38 9.88 -3.76 -3.16
C ARG A 38 10.83 -2.73 -3.76
N GLN A 39 11.26 -2.89 -5.00
CA GLN A 39 12.13 -1.93 -5.67
C GLN A 39 11.48 -0.54 -5.78
N GLU A 40 10.19 -0.50 -6.09
CA GLU A 40 9.45 0.76 -6.18
C GLU A 40 9.31 1.44 -4.81
N THR A 41 8.91 0.68 -3.78
CA THR A 41 8.81 1.21 -2.41
C THR A 41 10.17 1.61 -1.82
N GLU A 42 11.25 0.95 -2.22
CA GLU A 42 12.61 1.32 -1.82
C GLU A 42 13.03 2.66 -2.45
N ALA A 43 12.69 2.90 -3.72
CA ALA A 43 12.91 4.20 -4.35
C ALA A 43 12.12 5.33 -3.65
N ILE A 44 10.87 5.06 -3.26
CA ILE A 44 10.05 6.00 -2.47
C ILE A 44 10.69 6.27 -1.11
N LYS A 45 11.14 5.22 -0.41
CA LYS A 45 11.81 5.36 0.89
C LYS A 45 13.11 6.15 0.79
N GLN A 46 13.93 5.91 -0.23
CA GLN A 46 15.17 6.66 -0.44
C GLN A 46 14.91 8.15 -0.65
N LYS A 47 13.85 8.49 -1.38
CA LYS A 47 13.40 9.88 -1.54
C LYS A 47 12.98 10.49 -0.22
N LEU A 48 12.11 9.80 0.50
CA LEU A 48 11.66 10.20 1.83
C LEU A 48 12.81 10.39 2.84
N MET A 49 13.89 9.61 2.71
CA MET A 49 15.09 9.76 3.53
C MET A 49 15.99 10.93 3.08
N THR A 50 15.95 11.32 1.82
CA THR A 50 16.73 12.45 1.31
C THR A 50 16.03 13.78 1.57
N ASP A 51 14.69 13.77 1.57
CA ASP A 51 13.86 14.94 1.82
C ASP A 51 14.18 15.55 3.19
N SER A 52 14.35 16.88 3.23
CA SER A 52 14.73 17.62 4.44
C SER A 52 13.67 17.55 5.54
N GLU A 53 12.40 17.38 5.16
CA GLU A 53 11.26 17.11 6.05
C GLU A 53 11.16 15.61 6.39
N ARG A 54 12.27 15.06 6.91
CA ARG A 54 12.32 13.67 7.43
C ARG A 54 11.34 13.47 8.59
N HIS A 55 11.12 14.51 9.37
CA HIS A 55 10.33 14.47 10.59
C HIS A 55 8.84 14.49 10.27
N VAL A 56 8.12 13.63 10.99
CA VAL A 56 6.67 13.44 11.02
C VAL A 56 5.94 14.76 10.78
N THR A 57 5.54 14.99 9.52
CA THR A 57 4.60 16.03 9.17
C THR A 57 3.21 15.52 9.52
N ASP A 58 2.36 16.36 10.12
CA ASP A 58 0.95 16.02 10.37
C ASP A 58 0.15 15.80 9.07
N ARG A 59 0.73 16.17 7.93
CA ARG A 59 0.14 16.05 6.60
C ARG A 59 0.41 14.68 5.99
N GLU A 60 -0.60 14.13 5.33
CA GLU A 60 -0.48 12.89 4.55
C GLU A 60 0.57 13.06 3.44
N LYS A 61 1.44 12.07 3.28
CA LYS A 61 2.47 12.07 2.22
C LYS A 61 1.90 11.45 0.94
N VAL A 62 1.97 12.18 -0.17
CA VAL A 62 1.55 11.71 -1.48
C VAL A 62 2.74 11.62 -2.41
N VAL A 63 2.89 10.46 -3.05
CA VAL A 63 3.91 10.24 -4.08
C VAL A 63 3.38 10.75 -5.41
N LEU A 64 4.13 11.67 -6.02
CA LEU A 64 3.84 12.22 -7.34
C LEU A 64 4.80 11.63 -8.38
N TYR A 65 4.24 10.98 -9.40
CA TYR A 65 4.97 10.46 -10.54
C TYR A 65 5.09 11.52 -11.66
N SER A 66 6.03 11.33 -12.59
CA SER A 66 6.35 12.35 -13.60
C SER A 66 5.22 12.63 -14.61
N ASP A 67 4.31 11.67 -14.79
CA ASP A 67 3.17 11.71 -15.70
C ASP A 67 1.90 12.26 -15.04
N GLU A 68 1.98 12.68 -13.78
CA GLU A 68 0.83 13.09 -12.99
C GLU A 68 0.88 14.56 -12.61
N VAL A 69 -0.30 15.18 -12.56
CA VAL A 69 -0.48 16.57 -12.14
C VAL A 69 -1.48 16.58 -10.99
N LEU A 70 -1.08 17.18 -9.87
CA LEU A 70 -1.96 17.36 -8.72
C LEU A 70 -2.77 18.65 -8.87
N SER A 71 -3.97 18.68 -8.29
CA SER A 71 -4.70 19.92 -8.15
C SER A 71 -4.03 20.84 -7.12
N GLU A 72 -4.17 22.16 -7.28
CA GLU A 72 -3.58 23.15 -6.36
C GLU A 72 -4.05 22.95 -4.90
N LYS A 73 -5.29 22.49 -4.71
CA LYS A 73 -5.85 22.20 -3.38
C LYS A 73 -5.15 21.02 -2.71
N GLU A 74 -4.92 19.94 -3.45
CA GLU A 74 -4.23 18.75 -2.93
C GLU A 74 -2.75 19.03 -2.64
N ALA A 75 -2.12 19.88 -3.46
CA ALA A 75 -0.73 20.28 -3.24
C ALA A 75 -0.54 21.15 -1.99
N ALA A 76 -1.56 21.94 -1.61
CA ALA A 76 -1.52 22.74 -0.39
C ALA A 76 -1.75 21.90 0.88
N GLU A 77 -2.65 20.91 0.81
CA GLU A 77 -3.06 20.09 1.96
C GLU A 77 -2.06 18.97 2.27
N LYS A 78 -1.42 18.38 1.26
CA LYS A 78 -0.61 17.16 1.39
C LYS A 78 0.88 17.43 1.15
N HIS A 79 1.73 16.61 1.75
CA HIS A 79 3.17 16.69 1.54
C HIS A 79 3.57 15.86 0.32
N ILE A 80 4.13 16.50 -0.70
CA ILE A 80 4.40 15.87 -2.00
C ILE A 80 5.83 15.33 -2.04
N VAL A 81 5.96 14.04 -2.37
CA VAL A 81 7.25 13.38 -2.64
C VAL A 81 7.34 13.11 -4.13
N GLU A 82 8.21 13.83 -4.83
CA GLU A 82 8.36 13.72 -6.28
C GLU A 82 9.32 12.59 -6.71
N LEU A 83 8.80 11.67 -7.54
CA LEU A 83 9.55 10.62 -8.20
C LEU A 83 9.74 10.93 -9.69
N LYS A 84 10.99 10.99 -10.14
CA LYS A 84 11.36 11.17 -11.56
C LYS A 84 11.22 9.87 -12.36
N ARG A 85 10.06 9.22 -12.27
CA ARG A 85 9.71 7.98 -12.99
C ARG A 85 8.23 8.03 -13.36
N PRO A 86 7.81 7.36 -14.45
CA PRO A 86 6.39 7.21 -14.76
C PRO A 86 5.72 6.25 -13.78
N ARG A 87 4.42 6.42 -13.54
CA ARG A 87 3.65 5.52 -12.69
C ARG A 87 3.63 4.11 -13.27
N PRO A 88 3.97 3.07 -12.49
CA PRO A 88 3.89 1.71 -12.99
C PRO A 88 2.43 1.28 -13.20
N SER A 89 2.16 0.57 -14.30
CA SER A 89 0.80 0.16 -14.71
C SER A 89 0.04 -0.69 -13.69
N TRP A 90 0.75 -1.40 -12.80
CA TRP A 90 0.14 -2.21 -11.74
C TRP A 90 -0.29 -1.39 -10.51
N LEU A 91 0.16 -0.13 -10.40
CA LEU A 91 -0.19 0.80 -9.32
C LEU A 91 -1.11 1.88 -9.86
N SER A 92 -2.34 1.53 -10.23
CA SER A 92 -3.26 2.48 -10.86
C SER A 92 -3.97 3.41 -9.85
N GLU A 93 -4.48 4.54 -10.35
CA GLU A 93 -5.31 5.49 -9.59
C GLU A 93 -6.55 4.82 -8.98
N GLU A 94 -7.19 3.89 -9.71
CA GLU A 94 -8.36 3.17 -9.23
C GLU A 94 -8.02 2.27 -8.04
N LEU A 95 -6.81 1.69 -8.05
CA LEU A 95 -6.33 0.91 -6.92
C LEU A 95 -6.30 1.80 -5.68
N LYS A 96 -5.65 2.98 -5.76
CA LYS A 96 -5.62 3.95 -4.66
C LYS A 96 -7.03 4.31 -4.15
N LYS A 97 -7.94 4.65 -5.06
CA LYS A 97 -9.33 5.03 -4.74
C LYS A 97 -10.15 3.90 -4.12
N ARG A 98 -9.86 2.64 -4.48
CA ARG A 98 -10.58 1.47 -3.95
C ARG A 98 -10.18 1.16 -2.52
N TRP A 99 -8.89 1.24 -2.21
CA TRP A 99 -8.38 0.99 -0.85
C TRP A 99 -8.76 2.09 0.14
N SER A 100 -9.01 3.32 -0.33
CA SER A 100 -9.47 4.42 0.51
C SER A 100 -10.98 4.45 0.75
N ARG A 101 -11.76 3.50 0.20
CA ARG A 101 -13.21 3.48 0.44
C ARG A 101 -13.49 3.00 1.87
N PRO A 102 -14.31 3.73 2.65
CA PRO A 102 -14.81 3.19 3.90
C PRO A 102 -15.61 1.92 3.61
N ILE A 103 -15.42 0.90 4.46
CA ILE A 103 -16.21 -0.32 4.40
C ILE A 103 -17.66 0.09 4.70
N LYS A 104 -18.58 -0.14 3.75
CA LYS A 104 -20.00 0.14 3.95
C LYS A 104 -20.48 -0.61 5.21
N GLY A 105 -20.75 0.14 6.28
CA GLY A 105 -21.13 -0.38 7.60
C GLY A 105 -20.37 0.22 8.79
N ALA A 106 -19.32 1.03 8.59
CA ALA A 106 -18.54 1.59 9.70
C ALA A 106 -19.03 2.95 10.25
N GLU A 107 -19.97 3.64 9.59
CA GLU A 107 -20.36 5.03 9.91
C GLU A 107 -21.63 5.18 10.78
N GLU A 108 -22.31 4.10 11.20
CA GLU A 108 -23.59 4.23 11.93
C GLU A 108 -23.47 4.36 13.47
N ASN A 109 -22.27 4.24 14.06
CA ASN A 109 -22.10 4.25 15.52
C ASN A 109 -21.27 5.44 16.04
N GLY A 110 -21.45 6.64 15.47
CA GLY A 110 -20.73 7.85 15.88
C GLY A 110 -21.60 9.06 16.26
N SER A 111 -22.90 9.02 16.00
CA SER A 111 -23.80 10.18 16.13
C SER A 111 -25.04 9.87 16.96
N LYS A 112 -24.85 9.44 18.21
CA LYS A 112 -25.96 9.36 19.17
C LYS A 112 -25.54 9.48 20.63
N GLN A 113 -24.71 10.46 20.97
CA GLN A 113 -24.60 10.97 22.35
C GLN A 113 -24.23 12.46 22.32
N GLN A 114 -25.23 13.32 22.10
CA GLN A 114 -25.25 14.70 22.58
C GLN A 114 -26.66 15.24 22.38
N GLU A 115 -27.56 14.82 23.27
CA GLU A 115 -28.83 15.49 23.58
C GLU A 115 -29.45 14.75 24.77
N THR A 116 -29.26 15.30 25.98
CA THR A 116 -30.15 15.28 27.16
C THR A 116 -29.36 15.55 28.44
N ALA A 117 -29.48 16.77 28.96
CA ALA A 117 -29.40 17.19 30.37
C ALA A 117 -29.43 18.73 30.34
N GLU A 118 -30.61 19.33 30.17
CA GLU A 118 -31.54 19.66 31.27
C GLU A 118 -31.14 20.97 31.95
N SER A 119 -31.79 22.01 31.46
CA SER A 119 -32.22 23.18 32.22
C SER A 119 -32.68 22.82 33.63
N LYS A 120 -32.02 23.39 34.64
CA LYS A 120 -32.56 23.73 35.97
C LYS A 120 -31.59 24.71 36.62
N ASP A 121 -31.93 25.98 36.56
CA ASP A 121 -32.21 26.87 37.71
C ASP A 121 -32.55 28.28 37.21
#